data_AF-A0A944FRJ4-F1
#
_entry.id   AF-A0A944FRJ4-F1
#
_cell.length_a   1.000
_cell.length_b   1.000
_cell.length_c   1.000
_cell.angle_alpha   90.00
_cell.angle_beta   90.00
_cell.angle_gamma   90.00
#
_symmetry.space_group_name_H-M   'P 1'
#
loop_
_entity.id
_entity.type
_entity.pdbx_description
1 polymer ?
#
loop_
_entity_poly.entity_id
_entity_poly.type
_entity_poly.pdbx_seq_one_letter_code
_entity_poly.pdbx_strand_id
1 'polypeptide(L)'
;MGPPWQMDWTLKAQAARDALPEEVRKIVDAVRAELVTAEDPYFRGIEADADLPTGMRVGPVRSSDPKGARIFFFDEGHGWLIYTFVRRVEDPQLVVEEIFWQ
;
A
#
# COMPACT_ATOMS: atom_id res chain seq x y z
N MET A 1 -11.27 10.37 12.88
CA MET A 1 -11.54 10.54 11.44
C MET A 1 -11.22 9.22 10.78
N GLY A 2 -12.24 8.59 10.18
CA GLY A 2 -12.11 7.37 9.38
C GLY A 2 -11.88 7.71 7.90
N PRO A 3 -11.80 6.71 7.01
CA PRO A 3 -11.48 6.86 5.58
C PRO A 3 -12.32 7.92 4.86
N PRO A 4 -11.83 8.54 3.75
CA PRO A 4 -10.70 8.09 2.92
C PRO A 4 -9.36 8.83 3.17
N TRP A 5 -8.24 8.08 3.12
CA TRP A 5 -6.90 8.62 3.30
C TRP A 5 -6.33 9.23 2.00
N GLN A 6 -5.43 10.20 2.13
CA GLN A 6 -4.62 10.63 0.99
C GLN A 6 -3.50 9.62 0.72
N MET A 7 -3.11 9.48 -0.56
CA MET A 7 -2.01 8.60 -0.96
C MET A 7 -1.05 9.35 -1.87
N ASP A 8 0.18 9.48 -1.40
CA ASP A 8 1.27 10.17 -2.07
C ASP A 8 2.41 9.21 -2.38
N TRP A 9 3.26 9.64 -3.29
CA TRP A 9 4.35 8.84 -3.84
C TRP A 9 5.65 9.59 -3.65
N THR A 10 6.71 8.89 -3.26
CA THR A 10 8.05 9.43 -3.45
C THR A 10 8.34 9.58 -4.94
N LEU A 11 9.25 10.48 -5.31
CA LEU A 11 9.68 10.65 -6.70
C LEU A 11 10.18 9.33 -7.32
N LYS A 12 10.86 8.50 -6.50
CA LYS A 12 11.32 7.16 -6.89
C LYS A 12 10.15 6.24 -7.19
N ALA A 13 9.18 6.14 -6.28
CA ALA A 13 8.02 5.28 -6.44
C ALA A 13 7.13 5.72 -7.61
N GLN A 14 6.97 7.02 -7.82
CA GLN A 14 6.22 7.57 -8.94
C GLN A 14 6.87 7.19 -10.27
N ALA A 15 8.18 7.42 -10.43
CA ALA A 15 8.89 7.06 -11.64
C ALA A 15 8.84 5.56 -11.94
N ALA A 16 8.97 4.72 -10.90
CA ALA A 16 8.85 3.27 -11.05
C ALA A 16 7.42 2.86 -11.45
N ARG A 17 6.38 3.44 -10.84
CA ARG A 17 4.98 3.22 -11.23
C ARG A 17 4.73 3.60 -12.68
N ASP A 18 5.24 4.74 -13.12
CA ASP A 18 5.02 5.26 -14.47
C ASP A 18 5.71 4.41 -15.55
N ALA A 19 6.79 3.72 -15.19
CA ALA A 19 7.50 2.78 -16.05
C ALA A 19 6.82 1.40 -16.17
N LEU A 20 5.82 1.09 -15.33
CA LEU A 20 5.13 -0.20 -15.38
C LEU A 20 4.23 -0.34 -16.61
N PRO A 21 4.02 -1.57 -17.12
CA PRO A 21 3.01 -1.84 -18.13
C PRO A 21 1.62 -1.34 -17.69
N GLU A 22 0.78 -0.95 -18.63
CA GLU A 22 -0.55 -0.39 -18.34
C GLU A 22 -1.42 -1.32 -17.48
N GLU A 23 -1.37 -2.62 -17.76
CA GLU A 23 -2.10 -3.64 -17.00
C GLU A 23 -1.71 -3.63 -15.52
N VAL A 24 -0.41 -3.57 -15.26
CA VAL A 24 0.14 -3.53 -13.89
C VAL A 24 -0.23 -2.21 -13.21
N ARG A 25 -0.21 -1.08 -13.93
CA ARG A 25 -0.65 0.21 -13.38
C ARG A 25 -2.12 0.17 -12.92
N LYS A 26 -2.99 -0.56 -13.63
CA LYS A 26 -4.39 -0.77 -13.20
C LYS A 26 -4.47 -1.60 -11.91
N ILE A 27 -3.62 -2.60 -11.76
CA ILE A 27 -3.52 -3.36 -10.51
C ILE A 27 -3.06 -2.44 -9.36
N VAL A 28 -2.07 -1.58 -9.60
CA VAL A 28 -1.59 -0.60 -8.61
C VAL A 28 -2.69 0.40 -8.23
N ASP A 29 -3.54 0.82 -9.18
CA ASP A 29 -4.71 1.64 -8.87
C ASP A 29 -5.76 0.90 -8.02
N ALA A 30 -5.94 -0.40 -8.23
CA ALA A 30 -6.77 -1.23 -7.36
C ALA A 30 -6.17 -1.33 -5.95
N VAL A 31 -4.85 -1.55 -5.83
CA VAL A 31 -4.14 -1.55 -4.53
C VAL A 31 -4.35 -0.22 -3.81
N ARG A 32 -4.25 0.91 -4.53
CA ARG A 32 -4.54 2.24 -3.98
C ARG A 32 -5.97 2.34 -3.46
N ALA A 33 -6.97 1.89 -4.23
CA ALA A 33 -8.37 1.92 -3.84
C ALA A 33 -8.61 1.14 -2.53
N GLU A 34 -7.96 -0.02 -2.38
CA GLU A 34 -7.98 -0.76 -1.12
C GLU A 34 -7.33 0.08 0.00
N LEU A 35 -6.09 0.51 -0.17
CA LEU A 35 -5.37 1.19 0.91
C LEU A 35 -6.03 2.48 1.41
N VAL A 36 -6.58 3.32 0.52
CA VAL A 36 -7.20 4.60 0.91
C VAL A 36 -8.56 4.44 1.59
N THR A 37 -9.23 3.30 1.40
CA THR A 37 -10.54 2.98 2.00
C THR A 37 -10.44 2.13 3.26
N ALA A 38 -9.25 1.61 3.58
CA ALA A 38 -9.01 0.80 4.77
C ALA A 38 -9.39 1.54 6.05
N GLU A 39 -10.07 0.89 6.99
CA GLU A 39 -10.36 1.51 8.30
C GLU A 39 -9.06 1.73 9.11
N ASP A 40 -8.12 0.78 9.02
CA ASP A 40 -6.78 0.92 9.58
C ASP A 40 -5.70 0.44 8.58
N PRO A 41 -4.98 1.37 7.93
CA PRO A 41 -3.92 1.01 6.99
C PRO A 41 -2.69 0.36 7.63
N TYR A 42 -2.46 0.51 8.94
CA TYR A 42 -1.35 -0.19 9.60
C TYR A 42 -1.66 -1.66 9.84
N PHE A 43 -2.93 -2.01 10.09
CA PHE A 43 -3.29 -3.37 10.54
C PHE A 43 -3.98 -4.22 9.47
N ARG A 44 -4.17 -3.68 8.26
CA ARG A 44 -4.70 -4.43 7.12
C ARG A 44 -3.86 -5.69 6.88
N GLY A 45 -4.42 -6.87 7.09
CA GLY A 45 -3.77 -8.17 6.83
C GLY A 45 -2.78 -8.70 7.88
N ILE A 46 -2.53 -8.00 9.00
CA ILE A 46 -1.68 -8.53 10.10
C ILE A 46 -2.51 -9.07 11.26
N GLU A 47 -3.61 -8.41 11.61
CA GLU A 47 -4.60 -8.90 12.59
C GLU A 47 -6.04 -8.87 12.06
N ALA A 48 -6.32 -8.08 11.02
CA ALA A 48 -7.63 -8.02 10.40
C ALA A 48 -7.63 -8.81 9.09
N ASP A 49 -8.40 -9.90 9.09
CA ASP A 49 -9.00 -10.58 7.92
C ASP A 49 -9.83 -9.58 7.10
N ALA A 50 -9.19 -8.55 6.56
CA ALA A 50 -9.80 -7.73 5.53
C ALA A 50 -9.85 -8.58 4.26
N ASP A 51 -11.03 -8.72 3.66
CA ASP A 51 -11.28 -9.39 2.37
C ASP A 51 -10.50 -8.68 1.24
N LEU A 52 -9.18 -8.82 1.25
CA LEU A 52 -8.35 -8.41 0.14
C LEU A 52 -8.71 -9.30 -1.07
N PRO A 53 -8.75 -8.73 -2.28
CA PRO A 53 -8.91 -9.52 -3.48
C PRO A 53 -7.89 -10.65 -3.57
N THR A 54 -8.26 -11.77 -4.18
CA THR A 54 -7.36 -12.90 -4.43
C THR A 54 -6.05 -12.41 -5.07
N GLY A 55 -4.92 -12.94 -4.57
CA GLY A 55 -3.58 -12.54 -5.03
C GLY A 55 -3.03 -11.27 -4.38
N MET A 56 -3.78 -10.61 -3.47
CA MET A 56 -3.33 -9.46 -2.70
C MET A 56 -3.08 -9.79 -1.24
N ARG A 57 -1.95 -9.32 -0.69
CA ARG A 57 -1.58 -9.54 0.72
C ARG A 57 -0.82 -8.36 1.29
N VAL A 58 -0.99 -8.09 2.58
CA VAL A 58 -0.24 -7.05 3.30
C VAL A 58 0.55 -7.66 4.44
N GLY A 59 1.75 -7.17 4.68
CA GLY A 59 2.58 -7.58 5.80
C GLY A 59 3.52 -6.46 6.30
N PRO A 60 4.18 -6.68 7.44
CA PRO A 60 5.19 -5.75 7.93
C PRO A 60 6.51 -5.93 7.16
N VAL A 61 7.17 -4.83 6.76
CA VAL A 61 8.52 -4.90 6.16
C VAL A 61 9.55 -5.40 7.19
N ARG A 62 9.35 -5.05 8.46
CA ARG A 62 10.13 -5.55 9.60
C ARG A 62 9.17 -5.98 10.71
N SER A 63 9.24 -7.26 11.08
CA SER A 63 8.37 -7.90 12.09
C SER A 63 8.35 -7.20 13.46
N SER A 64 9.36 -6.38 13.76
CA SER A 64 9.56 -5.75 15.09
C SER A 64 8.91 -4.37 15.28
N ASP A 65 8.46 -3.70 14.21
CA ASP A 65 7.87 -2.35 14.32
C ASP A 65 6.38 -2.38 13.97
N PRO A 66 5.48 -2.30 14.97
CA PRO A 66 4.04 -2.32 14.73
C PRO A 66 3.54 -1.08 13.98
N LYS A 67 4.30 0.03 13.91
CA LYS A 67 3.95 1.24 13.15
C LYS A 67 4.91 1.56 12.00
N GLY A 68 5.79 0.60 11.69
CA GLY A 68 6.77 0.72 10.62
C GLY A 68 6.16 0.56 9.23
N ALA A 69 7.03 0.64 8.23
CA ALA A 69 6.66 0.43 6.84
C ALA A 69 5.95 -0.92 6.61
N ARG A 70 4.94 -0.88 5.74
CA ARG A 70 4.15 -2.02 5.31
C ARG A 70 4.47 -2.37 3.87
N ILE A 71 4.44 -3.65 3.56
CA ILE A 71 4.57 -4.16 2.20
C ILE A 71 3.20 -4.68 1.75
N PHE A 72 2.76 -4.26 0.58
CA PHE A 72 1.58 -4.77 -0.10
C PHE A 72 2.03 -5.58 -1.31
N PHE A 73 1.76 -6.88 -1.30
CA PHE A 73 1.96 -7.77 -2.44
C PHE A 73 0.73 -7.77 -3.33
N PHE A 74 0.94 -7.69 -4.64
CA PHE A 74 -0.10 -7.73 -5.65
C PHE A 74 0.31 -8.62 -6.82
N ASP A 75 -0.63 -8.90 -7.71
CA ASP A 75 -0.41 -9.74 -8.89
C ASP A 75 0.18 -11.10 -8.51
N GLU A 76 -0.47 -11.80 -7.58
CA GLU A 76 -0.03 -13.13 -7.06
C GLU A 76 1.38 -13.14 -6.44
N GLY A 77 1.93 -11.96 -6.10
CA GLY A 77 3.27 -11.81 -5.54
C GLY A 77 4.36 -11.45 -6.56
N HIS A 78 4.01 -11.24 -7.83
CA HIS A 78 4.89 -10.69 -8.85
C HIS A 78 5.22 -9.21 -8.60
N GLY A 79 4.33 -8.51 -7.90
CA GLY A 79 4.51 -7.12 -7.52
C GLY A 79 4.47 -6.89 -6.03
N TRP A 80 5.18 -5.84 -5.60
CA TRP A 80 5.02 -5.30 -4.26
C TRP A 80 5.22 -3.79 -4.24
N LEU A 81 4.58 -3.13 -3.26
CA LEU A 81 4.88 -1.75 -2.90
C LEU A 81 5.09 -1.63 -1.40
N ILE A 82 5.98 -0.72 -1.02
CA ILE A 82 6.24 -0.36 0.37
C ILE A 82 5.60 0.98 0.65
N TYR A 83 4.83 1.06 1.74
CA TYR A 83 4.19 2.29 2.16
C TYR A 83 4.31 2.51 3.68
N THR A 84 4.31 3.77 4.07
CA THR A 84 4.21 4.21 5.46
C THR A 84 2.94 5.03 5.64
N PHE A 85 2.26 4.83 6.77
CA PHE A 85 1.15 5.69 7.14
C PHE A 85 1.67 6.78 8.07
N VAL A 86 1.28 8.02 7.80
CA VAL A 86 1.63 9.21 8.58
C VAL A 86 0.34 9.77 9.15
N ARG A 87 0.09 9.48 10.42
CA ARG A 87 -1.05 9.99 11.17
C ARG A 87 -0.81 11.44 11.60
N ARG A 88 -0.88 12.40 10.65
CA ARG A 88 -0.97 13.83 11.03
C ARG A 88 -2.35 14.09 11.64
N VAL A 89 -2.42 15.04 12.57
CA VAL A 89 -3.62 15.27 13.40
C VAL A 89 -4.79 15.83 12.57
N GLU A 90 -4.51 16.43 11.41
CA GLU A 90 -5.50 17.03 10.50
C GLU A 90 -5.85 16.12 9.31
N ASP A 91 -4.86 15.60 8.58
CA ASP A 91 -5.08 14.71 7.41
C ASP A 91 -4.13 13.51 7.43
N PRO A 92 -4.62 12.29 7.71
CA PRO A 92 -3.78 11.09 7.67
C PRO A 92 -3.43 10.70 6.23
N GLN A 93 -2.15 10.36 6.01
CA GLN A 93 -1.57 10.20 4.68
C GLN A 93 -0.83 8.87 4.55
N LEU A 94 -1.01 8.18 3.42
CA LEU A 94 -0.23 7.03 2.99
C LEU A 94 0.87 7.50 2.04
N VAL A 95 2.12 7.18 2.35
CA VAL A 95 3.25 7.52 1.48
C VAL A 95 3.83 6.24 0.92
N VAL A 96 3.77 6.07 -0.40
CA VAL A 96 4.44 4.97 -1.09
C VAL A 96 5.90 5.33 -1.29
N GLU A 97 6.76 4.54 -0.66
CA GLU A 97 8.21 4.74 -0.67
C GLU A 97 8.85 4.05 -1.87
N GLU A 98 8.40 2.83 -2.18
CA GLU A 98 8.95 1.99 -3.24
C GLU A 98 7.87 1.14 -3.91
N ILE A 99 8.07 0.83 -5.17
CA ILE A 99 7.24 -0.10 -5.95
C ILE A 99 8.16 -0.94 -6.85
N PHE A 100 7.82 -2.22 -6.97
CA PHE A 100 8.54 -3.18 -7.80
C PHE A 100 7.55 -4.18 -8.41
N TRP A 101 7.85 -4.65 -9.62
CA TRP A 101 7.07 -5.68 -10.32
C TRP A 101 7.95 -6.40 -11.35
N GLN A 102 7.89 -7.74 -11.39
CA GLN A 102 8.65 -8.59 -12.33
C GLN A 102 7.96 -9.91 -12.65
#